data_AF-A0A829GGT8-F1
#
_entry.id   AF-A0A829GGT8-F1
#
_cell.length_a   1.000
_cell.length_b   1.000
_cell.length_c   1.000
_cell.angle_alpha   90.00
_cell.angle_beta   90.00
_cell.angle_gamma   90.00
#
_symmetry.space_group_name_H-M   'P 1'
#
loop_
_entity.id
_entity.type
_entity.pdbx_description
1 polymer ?
#
loop_
_entity_poly.entity_id
_entity_poly.type
_entity_poly.pdbx_seq_one_letter_code
_entity_poly.pdbx_strand_id
1 'polypeptide(L)'
;ALIAGGGISLEDGLKLVAARGKAMAAACQAHPGSMLAVMTGDTAVIVAACQQAPDVWPANYNGPKQTVLAGSKAGLAQVEAWLSDQGVRTVPLKVAGGFHSPLMADAQPPLRAALDQVHVFDPATPVISTTALEPFSAENMRSILAAQVAEPTKFADVVRQLKAAGIDTVIELGPKPVLSKMIKRIDRGMTTYLISNAASLNA
;
A
#
# COMPACT_ATOMS: atom_id res chain seq x y z
N ALA A 1 -8.59 -4.87 7.92
CA ALA A 1 -7.92 -6.12 8.35
C ALA A 1 -7.73 -6.14 9.86
N LEU A 2 -6.95 -5.21 10.45
CA LEU A 2 -6.72 -5.18 11.91
C LEU A 2 -7.99 -5.14 12.78
N ILE A 3 -9.00 -4.34 12.40
CA ILE A 3 -10.29 -4.33 13.10
C ILE A 3 -11.00 -5.68 12.99
N ALA A 4 -11.10 -6.24 11.78
CA ALA A 4 -11.76 -7.52 11.53
C ALA A 4 -11.03 -8.71 12.21
N GLY A 5 -9.71 -8.62 12.37
CA GLY A 5 -8.90 -9.58 13.11
C GLY A 5 -8.92 -9.38 14.63
N GLY A 6 -9.63 -8.36 15.15
CA GLY A 6 -9.72 -8.08 16.58
C GLY A 6 -8.51 -7.35 17.18
N GLY A 7 -7.54 -6.92 16.37
CA GLY A 7 -6.34 -6.24 16.86
C GLY A 7 -6.58 -4.78 17.30
N ILE A 8 -7.65 -4.15 16.81
CA ILE A 8 -8.08 -2.79 17.20
C ILE A 8 -9.61 -2.75 17.21
N SER A 9 -10.21 -2.00 18.14
CA SER A 9 -11.66 -1.78 18.14
C SER A 9 -12.12 -1.00 16.88
N LEU A 10 -13.39 -1.11 16.52
CA LEU A 10 -13.94 -0.32 15.41
C LEU A 10 -13.83 1.19 15.69
N GLU A 11 -14.17 1.60 16.91
CA GLU A 11 -14.12 3.01 17.33
C GLU A 11 -12.72 3.59 17.23
N ASP A 12 -11.72 2.88 17.77
CA ASP A 12 -10.31 3.30 17.69
C ASP A 12 -9.81 3.28 16.25
N GLY A 13 -10.21 2.27 15.46
CA GLY A 13 -9.89 2.21 14.04
C GLY A 13 -10.41 3.42 13.26
N LEU A 14 -11.62 3.91 13.57
CA LEU A 14 -12.18 5.12 12.97
C LEU A 14 -11.43 6.39 13.40
N LYS A 15 -11.04 6.50 14.68
CA LYS A 15 -10.20 7.61 15.16
C LYS A 15 -8.84 7.62 14.47
N LEU A 16 -8.21 6.46 14.34
CA LEU A 16 -6.89 6.32 13.71
C LEU A 16 -6.91 6.63 12.22
N VAL A 17 -7.92 6.19 11.47
CA VAL A 17 -7.99 6.51 10.04
C VAL A 17 -8.19 8.01 9.80
N ALA A 18 -8.96 8.69 10.67
CA ALA A 18 -9.11 10.14 10.63
C ALA A 18 -7.79 10.86 10.96
N ALA A 19 -7.10 10.43 12.03
CA ALA A 19 -5.79 10.97 12.41
C ALA A 19 -4.74 10.77 11.31
N ARG A 20 -4.69 9.56 10.73
CA ARG A 20 -3.83 9.22 9.58
C ARG A 20 -4.11 10.13 8.38
N GLY A 21 -5.38 10.30 8.03
CA GLY A 21 -5.78 11.17 6.92
C GLY A 21 -5.34 12.62 7.13
N LYS A 22 -5.53 13.16 8.34
CA LYS A 22 -5.10 14.53 8.70
C LYS A 22 -3.58 14.68 8.64
N ALA A 23 -2.84 13.74 9.21
CA ALA A 23 -1.38 13.74 9.21
C ALA A 23 -0.81 13.69 7.78
N MET A 24 -1.33 12.77 6.95
CA MET A 24 -0.92 12.64 5.55
C MET A 24 -1.31 13.88 4.72
N ALA A 25 -2.48 14.46 4.95
CA ALA A 25 -2.89 15.68 4.26
C ALA A 25 -1.97 16.87 4.59
N ALA A 26 -1.56 17.02 5.85
CA ALA A 26 -0.57 18.03 6.25
C ALA A 26 0.80 17.79 5.59
N ALA A 27 1.26 16.53 5.55
CA ALA A 27 2.50 16.18 4.85
C ALA A 27 2.42 16.49 3.34
N CYS A 28 1.28 16.22 2.68
CA CYS A 28 1.08 16.60 1.27
C CYS A 28 1.14 18.12 1.03
N GLN A 29 0.72 18.93 2.00
CA GLN A 29 0.80 20.39 1.89
C GLN A 29 2.23 20.89 2.07
N ALA A 30 2.97 20.32 3.02
CA ALA A 30 4.38 20.63 3.26
C ALA A 30 5.29 20.15 2.12
N HIS A 31 5.01 18.96 1.58
CA HIS A 31 5.80 18.27 0.57
C HIS A 31 4.93 17.87 -0.64
N PRO A 32 4.67 18.81 -1.56
CA PRO A 32 3.85 18.52 -2.74
C PRO A 32 4.44 17.39 -3.59
N GLY A 33 3.63 16.37 -3.86
CA GLY A 33 4.04 15.21 -4.65
C GLY A 33 2.89 14.62 -5.45
N SER A 34 3.17 13.50 -6.10
CA SER A 34 2.16 12.69 -6.80
C SER A 34 2.61 11.22 -6.83
N MET A 35 1.85 10.38 -7.53
CA MET A 35 2.19 8.99 -7.79
C MET A 35 1.99 8.64 -9.27
N LEU A 36 2.84 7.73 -9.78
CA LEU A 36 2.86 7.26 -11.15
C LEU A 36 2.80 5.73 -11.17
N ALA A 37 1.74 5.15 -11.73
CA ALA A 37 1.69 3.71 -11.92
C ALA A 37 2.50 3.33 -13.16
N VAL A 38 3.50 2.48 -12.98
CA VAL A 38 4.39 1.97 -14.02
C VAL A 38 3.97 0.54 -14.35
N MET A 39 3.67 0.25 -15.62
CA MET A 39 3.10 -1.02 -16.07
C MET A 39 4.17 -2.12 -16.24
N THR A 40 5.10 -2.21 -15.29
CA THR A 40 6.04 -3.30 -15.13
C THR A 40 6.37 -3.53 -13.65
N GLY A 41 6.66 -4.76 -13.28
CA GLY A 41 7.22 -5.14 -11.98
C GLY A 41 8.71 -5.46 -12.05
N ASP A 42 9.37 -5.22 -13.20
CA ASP A 42 10.80 -5.47 -13.37
C ASP A 42 11.62 -4.51 -12.52
N THR A 43 12.28 -5.07 -11.50
CA THR A 43 13.07 -4.29 -10.54
C THR A 43 14.24 -3.55 -11.20
N ALA A 44 14.86 -4.10 -12.25
CA ALA A 44 15.96 -3.43 -12.93
C ALA A 44 15.49 -2.14 -13.62
N VAL A 45 14.33 -2.21 -14.28
CA VAL A 45 13.69 -1.04 -14.90
C VAL A 45 13.29 0.00 -13.85
N ILE A 46 12.70 -0.44 -12.72
CA ILE A 46 12.28 0.46 -11.64
C ILE A 46 13.46 1.16 -10.98
N VAL A 47 14.56 0.44 -10.74
CA VAL A 47 15.78 1.03 -10.17
C VAL A 47 16.38 2.06 -11.14
N ALA A 48 16.50 1.72 -12.42
CA ALA A 48 17.01 2.64 -13.44
C ALA A 48 16.12 3.88 -13.62
N ALA A 49 14.80 3.72 -13.49
CA ALA A 49 13.83 4.82 -13.50
C ALA A 49 14.06 5.76 -12.30
N CYS A 50 14.13 5.24 -11.08
CA CYS A 50 14.40 6.06 -9.89
C CYS A 50 15.77 6.76 -9.90
N GLN A 51 16.75 6.25 -10.65
CA GLN A 51 18.05 6.94 -10.84
C GLN A 51 17.95 8.19 -11.72
N GLN A 52 16.88 8.35 -12.50
CA GLN A 52 16.68 9.54 -13.31
C GLN A 52 16.30 10.77 -12.46
N ALA A 53 15.65 10.56 -11.31
CA ALA A 53 15.23 11.64 -10.42
C ALA A 53 15.41 11.24 -8.95
N PRO A 54 16.28 11.93 -8.18
CA PRO A 54 16.63 11.52 -6.81
C PRO A 54 15.47 11.65 -5.80
N ASP A 55 14.41 12.35 -6.17
CA ASP A 55 13.20 12.60 -5.39
C ASP A 55 12.01 11.72 -5.83
N VAL A 56 12.31 10.58 -6.47
CA VAL A 56 11.33 9.57 -6.88
C VAL A 56 11.69 8.21 -6.31
N TRP A 57 10.74 7.58 -5.64
CA TRP A 57 10.91 6.30 -4.96
C TRP A 57 9.82 5.30 -5.34
N PRO A 58 10.11 3.99 -5.31
CA PRO A 58 9.06 2.97 -5.38
C PRO A 58 8.18 3.04 -4.13
N ALA A 59 6.87 3.12 -4.33
CA ALA A 59 5.86 3.25 -3.27
C ALA A 59 4.98 1.99 -3.13
N ASN A 60 4.71 1.29 -4.24
CA ASN A 60 3.91 0.07 -4.22
C ASN A 60 4.49 -0.98 -5.17
N TYR A 61 4.84 -2.16 -4.64
CA TYR A 61 5.19 -3.35 -5.38
C TYR A 61 3.95 -4.23 -5.52
N ASN A 62 3.18 -3.96 -6.56
CA ASN A 62 1.83 -4.50 -6.77
C ASN A 62 1.82 -5.85 -7.47
N GLY A 63 2.88 -6.21 -8.18
CA GLY A 63 3.02 -7.49 -8.85
C GLY A 63 4.01 -7.43 -10.02
N PRO A 64 4.19 -8.55 -10.74
CA PRO A 64 5.16 -8.66 -11.84
C PRO A 64 4.86 -7.71 -13.03
N LYS A 65 3.67 -7.10 -13.06
CA LYS A 65 3.21 -6.22 -14.14
C LYS A 65 2.91 -4.80 -13.67
N GLN A 66 3.19 -4.47 -12.41
CA GLN A 66 2.85 -3.15 -11.90
C GLN A 66 3.68 -2.78 -10.67
N THR A 67 4.30 -1.62 -10.75
CA THR A 67 4.88 -0.89 -9.62
C THR A 67 4.29 0.51 -9.62
N VAL A 68 4.21 1.16 -8.47
CA VAL A 68 3.85 2.58 -8.38
C VAL A 68 5.04 3.33 -7.82
N LEU A 69 5.41 4.42 -8.48
CA LEU A 69 6.40 5.38 -8.01
C LEU A 69 5.70 6.56 -7.33
N ALA A 70 6.36 7.16 -6.35
CA ALA A 70 5.94 8.38 -5.70
C ALA A 70 7.11 9.37 -5.67
N GLY A 71 6.82 10.66 -5.79
CA GLY A 71 7.84 11.69 -5.81
C GLY A 71 7.29 13.06 -6.15
N SER A 72 8.17 14.02 -6.40
CA SER A 72 7.73 15.33 -6.90
C SER A 72 7.11 15.20 -8.29
N LYS A 73 6.26 16.17 -8.66
CA LYS A 73 5.66 16.20 -10.00
C LYS A 73 6.72 16.33 -11.10
N ALA A 74 7.78 17.09 -10.85
CA ALA A 74 8.88 17.30 -11.80
C ALA A 74 9.71 16.02 -11.97
N GLY A 75 10.10 15.38 -10.87
CA GLY A 75 10.83 14.12 -10.90
C GLY A 75 10.03 13.01 -11.58
N LEU A 76 8.73 12.89 -11.28
CA LEU A 76 7.86 11.91 -11.93
C LEU A 76 7.69 12.17 -13.43
N ALA A 77 7.66 13.42 -13.88
CA ALA A 77 7.59 13.74 -15.31
C ALA A 77 8.89 13.36 -16.04
N GLN A 78 10.05 13.57 -15.42
CA GLN A 78 11.34 13.14 -15.96
C GLN A 78 11.42 11.61 -16.07
N VAL A 79 10.99 10.91 -15.01
CA VAL A 79 10.93 9.44 -14.96
C VAL A 79 9.95 8.89 -16.00
N GLU A 80 8.78 9.53 -16.15
CA GLU A 80 7.78 9.15 -17.16
C GLU A 80 8.33 9.28 -18.59
N ALA A 81 9.02 10.36 -18.91
CA ALA A 81 9.67 10.54 -20.21
C ALA A 81 10.69 9.44 -20.48
N TRP A 82 11.57 9.16 -19.52
CA TRP A 82 12.57 8.10 -19.64
C TRP A 82 11.92 6.72 -19.81
N LEU A 83 10.88 6.40 -19.03
CA LEU A 83 10.14 5.14 -19.15
C LEU A 83 9.46 5.01 -20.52
N SER A 84 8.94 6.10 -21.07
CA SER A 84 8.38 6.13 -22.42
C SER A 84 9.42 5.77 -23.48
N ASP A 85 10.66 6.27 -23.35
CA ASP A 85 11.76 5.91 -24.27
C ASP A 85 12.15 4.42 -24.17
N GLN A 86 11.92 3.80 -23.02
CA GLN A 86 12.07 2.34 -22.82
C GLN A 86 10.84 1.54 -23.28
N GLY A 87 9.81 2.18 -23.84
CA GLY A 87 8.56 1.52 -24.24
C GLY A 87 7.69 1.06 -23.06
N VAL A 88 7.94 1.57 -21.85
CA VAL A 88 7.20 1.21 -20.64
C VAL A 88 6.03 2.16 -20.45
N ARG A 89 4.81 1.61 -20.45
CA ARG A 89 3.60 2.39 -20.22
C ARG A 89 3.50 2.87 -18.77
N THR A 90 3.12 4.12 -18.59
CA THR A 90 2.84 4.76 -17.30
C THR A 90 1.41 5.30 -17.24
N VAL A 91 0.90 5.53 -16.02
CA VAL A 91 -0.40 6.16 -15.76
C VAL A 91 -0.29 7.04 -14.51
N PRO A 92 -0.42 8.38 -14.63
CA PRO A 92 -0.48 9.27 -13.47
C PRO A 92 -1.70 8.95 -12.59
N LEU A 93 -1.50 8.89 -11.28
CA LEU A 93 -2.58 8.63 -10.33
C LEU A 93 -3.21 9.92 -9.83
N LYS A 94 -4.55 9.92 -9.70
CA LYS A 94 -5.31 11.05 -9.14
C LYS A 94 -5.30 11.02 -7.62
N VAL A 95 -4.17 11.41 -7.03
CA VAL A 95 -3.93 11.42 -5.58
C VAL A 95 -3.39 12.77 -5.11
N ALA A 96 -3.51 13.03 -3.82
CA ALA A 96 -3.14 14.32 -3.22
C ALA A 96 -1.62 14.48 -2.96
N GLY A 97 -0.85 13.40 -2.98
CA GLY A 97 0.59 13.43 -2.70
C GLY A 97 1.31 12.12 -3.02
N GLY A 98 2.62 12.09 -2.74
CA GLY A 98 3.46 10.91 -2.92
C GLY A 98 3.42 9.98 -1.71
N PHE A 99 2.33 9.21 -1.56
CA PHE A 99 2.16 8.29 -0.44
C PHE A 99 3.19 7.15 -0.45
N HIS A 100 3.45 6.56 0.73
CA HIS A 100 4.38 5.43 0.89
C HIS A 100 5.81 5.76 0.44
N SER A 101 6.21 7.00 0.65
CA SER A 101 7.53 7.54 0.29
C SER A 101 8.05 8.49 1.36
N PRO A 102 9.34 8.87 1.30
CA PRO A 102 9.93 9.86 2.21
C PRO A 102 9.15 11.19 2.31
N LEU A 103 8.37 11.58 1.29
CA LEU A 103 7.53 12.79 1.36
C LEU A 103 6.48 12.74 2.49
N MET A 104 6.15 11.55 2.99
CA MET A 104 5.19 11.36 4.09
C MET A 104 5.85 11.22 5.46
N ALA A 105 7.17 11.41 5.59
CA ALA A 105 7.88 11.24 6.87
C ALA A 105 7.26 12.10 8.00
N ASP A 106 6.87 13.34 7.69
CA ASP A 106 6.24 14.26 8.65
C ASP A 106 4.85 13.79 9.14
N ALA A 107 4.22 12.83 8.45
CA ALA A 107 2.98 12.22 8.92
C ALA A 107 3.21 11.17 10.02
N GLN A 108 4.45 10.66 10.18
CA GLN A 108 4.73 9.58 11.12
C GLN A 108 4.62 10.02 12.60
N PRO A 109 5.22 11.14 13.06
CA PRO A 109 5.09 11.56 14.46
C PRO A 109 3.65 11.80 14.94
N PRO A 110 2.79 12.58 14.24
CA PRO A 110 1.41 12.77 14.68
C PRO A 110 0.58 11.49 14.61
N LEU A 111 0.84 10.61 13.63
CA LEU A 111 0.19 9.30 13.57
C LEU A 111 0.63 8.41 14.74
N ARG A 112 1.92 8.44 15.10
CA ARG A 112 2.44 7.70 16.26
C ARG A 112 1.77 8.16 17.55
N ALA A 113 1.67 9.47 17.76
CA ALA A 113 0.98 10.03 18.92
C ALA A 113 -0.48 9.56 19.01
N ALA A 114 -1.20 9.47 17.87
CA ALA A 114 -2.56 8.92 17.85
C ALA A 114 -2.60 7.41 18.14
N LEU A 115 -1.63 6.64 17.61
CA LEU A 115 -1.49 5.20 17.85
C LEU A 115 -1.20 4.88 19.33
N ASP A 116 -0.49 5.75 20.03
CA ASP A 116 -0.18 5.57 21.45
C ASP A 116 -1.43 5.77 22.35
N GLN A 117 -2.51 6.37 21.83
CA GLN A 117 -3.77 6.60 22.55
C GLN A 117 -4.82 5.48 22.37
N VAL A 118 -4.58 4.52 21.49
CA VAL A 118 -5.53 3.43 21.24
C VAL A 118 -5.11 2.14 21.90
N HIS A 119 -6.08 1.31 22.26
CA HIS A 119 -5.83 -0.05 22.70
C HIS A 119 -5.58 -0.93 21.49
N VAL A 120 -4.50 -1.71 21.54
CA VAL A 120 -4.19 -2.72 20.52
C VAL A 120 -4.06 -4.08 21.19
N PHE A 121 -4.48 -5.09 20.46
CA PHE A 121 -4.45 -6.48 20.89
C PHE A 121 -3.76 -7.31 19.81
N ASP A 122 -3.30 -8.50 20.18
CA ASP A 122 -2.90 -9.47 19.17
C ASP A 122 -4.12 -9.83 18.31
N PRO A 123 -4.04 -9.72 16.98
CA PRO A 123 -5.13 -10.14 16.12
C PRO A 123 -5.40 -11.64 16.30
N ALA A 124 -6.65 -12.00 16.62
CA ALA A 124 -7.09 -13.39 16.73
C ALA A 124 -7.00 -14.13 15.39
N THR A 125 -7.23 -13.41 14.29
CA THR A 125 -6.95 -13.88 12.92
C THR A 125 -5.67 -13.21 12.42
N PRO A 126 -4.68 -13.96 11.92
CA PRO A 126 -3.43 -13.37 11.43
C PRO A 126 -3.66 -12.28 10.39
N VAL A 127 -3.05 -11.12 10.62
CA VAL A 127 -3.04 -10.00 9.66
C VAL A 127 -1.60 -9.74 9.25
N ILE A 128 -1.29 -9.88 7.96
CA ILE A 128 0.07 -9.69 7.45
C ILE A 128 0.28 -8.22 7.04
N SER A 129 1.36 -7.62 7.51
CA SER A 129 1.79 -6.29 7.10
C SER A 129 2.37 -6.32 5.69
N THR A 130 1.85 -5.48 4.79
CA THR A 130 2.47 -5.27 3.47
C THR A 130 3.76 -4.45 3.54
N THR A 131 4.11 -3.87 4.69
CA THR A 131 5.31 -3.05 4.84
C THR A 131 6.44 -3.88 5.41
N ALA A 132 6.17 -4.55 6.54
CA ALA A 132 7.15 -5.37 7.27
C ALA A 132 7.23 -6.82 6.77
N LEU A 133 6.23 -7.31 6.02
CA LEU A 133 6.16 -8.69 5.52
C LEU A 133 6.09 -9.76 6.61
N GLU A 134 5.54 -9.39 7.77
CA GLU A 134 5.31 -10.26 8.92
C GLU A 134 3.89 -10.06 9.49
N PRO A 135 3.38 -11.01 10.30
CA PRO A 135 2.14 -10.83 11.03
C PRO A 135 2.20 -9.66 12.02
N PHE A 136 1.09 -8.95 12.16
CA PHE A 136 0.90 -7.98 13.24
C PHE A 136 0.73 -8.68 14.59
N SER A 137 1.33 -8.10 15.62
CA SER A 137 1.11 -8.35 17.04
C SER A 137 0.85 -7.02 17.77
N ALA A 138 0.36 -7.07 19.00
CA ALA A 138 0.20 -5.89 19.83
C ALA A 138 1.52 -5.10 20.00
N GLU A 139 2.65 -5.80 20.00
CA GLU A 139 3.99 -5.23 20.16
C GLU A 139 4.44 -4.43 18.93
N ASN A 140 4.33 -5.00 17.72
CA ASN A 140 4.85 -4.38 16.50
C ASN A 140 3.84 -3.46 15.78
N MET A 141 2.56 -3.50 16.13
CA MET A 141 1.51 -2.84 15.35
C MET A 141 1.67 -1.33 15.27
N ARG A 142 2.02 -0.67 16.38
CA ARG A 142 2.17 0.79 16.39
C ARG A 142 3.37 1.26 15.55
N SER A 143 4.50 0.59 15.66
CA SER A 143 5.69 0.95 14.87
C SER A 143 5.46 0.73 13.38
N ILE A 144 4.90 -0.43 13.00
CA ILE A 144 4.62 -0.76 11.60
C ILE A 144 3.59 0.20 11.00
N LEU A 145 2.50 0.51 11.70
CA LEU A 145 1.47 1.44 11.19
C LEU A 145 1.98 2.87 11.04
N ALA A 146 2.80 3.34 11.97
CA ALA A 146 3.45 4.65 11.86
C ALA A 146 4.43 4.68 10.69
N ALA A 147 5.25 3.64 10.52
CA ALA A 147 6.19 3.51 9.42
C ALA A 147 5.52 3.46 8.04
N GLN A 148 4.42 2.71 7.93
CA GLN A 148 3.72 2.41 6.68
C GLN A 148 3.34 3.64 5.83
N VAL A 149 3.08 4.80 6.41
CA VAL A 149 2.68 5.99 5.62
C VAL A 149 3.82 6.51 4.73
N ALA A 150 5.08 6.29 5.14
CA ALA A 150 6.27 6.75 4.43
C ALA A 150 7.12 5.62 3.83
N GLU A 151 6.70 4.36 4.04
CA GLU A 151 7.39 3.18 3.54
C GLU A 151 6.61 2.43 2.47
N PRO A 152 7.29 1.75 1.54
CA PRO A 152 6.65 1.06 0.44
C PRO A 152 5.74 -0.07 0.89
N THR A 153 4.70 -0.31 0.10
CA THR A 153 3.82 -1.48 0.25
C THR A 153 4.25 -2.61 -0.69
N LYS A 154 4.46 -3.80 -0.14
CA LYS A 154 4.99 -4.99 -0.82
C LYS A 154 3.88 -6.04 -1.00
N PHE A 155 2.79 -5.62 -1.66
CA PHE A 155 1.58 -6.44 -1.81
C PHE A 155 1.86 -7.78 -2.50
N ALA A 156 2.67 -7.75 -3.57
CA ALA A 156 3.00 -8.97 -4.32
C ALA A 156 3.70 -10.03 -3.45
N ASP A 157 4.55 -9.60 -2.53
CA ASP A 157 5.30 -10.50 -1.64
C ASP A 157 4.37 -11.12 -0.60
N VAL A 158 3.43 -10.33 -0.04
CA VAL A 158 2.39 -10.88 0.85
C VAL A 158 1.54 -11.94 0.14
N VAL A 159 1.13 -11.69 -1.11
CA VAL A 159 0.34 -12.69 -1.87
C VAL A 159 1.14 -13.98 -2.09
N ARG A 160 2.44 -13.88 -2.42
CA ARG A 160 3.32 -15.05 -2.56
C ARG A 160 3.51 -15.79 -1.24
N GLN A 161 3.65 -15.08 -0.12
CA GLN A 161 3.73 -15.69 1.22
C GLN A 161 2.44 -16.46 1.55
N LEU A 162 1.27 -15.86 1.32
CA LEU A 162 -0.01 -16.51 1.55
C LEU A 162 -0.16 -17.77 0.69
N LYS A 163 0.23 -17.70 -0.59
CA LYS A 163 0.21 -18.87 -1.48
C LYS A 163 1.15 -19.98 -1.00
N ALA A 164 2.35 -19.63 -0.58
CA ALA A 164 3.33 -20.58 -0.02
C ALA A 164 2.82 -21.22 1.28
N ALA A 165 2.01 -20.51 2.07
CA ALA A 165 1.33 -21.02 3.25
C ALA A 165 0.09 -21.90 2.92
N GLY A 166 -0.16 -22.21 1.64
CA GLY A 166 -1.25 -23.07 1.21
C GLY A 166 -2.58 -22.36 0.97
N ILE A 167 -2.63 -21.02 1.08
CA ILE A 167 -3.84 -20.26 0.77
C ILE A 167 -4.05 -20.24 -0.75
N ASP A 168 -5.18 -20.77 -1.21
CA ASP A 168 -5.54 -20.82 -2.63
C ASP A 168 -6.77 -19.96 -2.97
N THR A 169 -7.52 -19.50 -1.97
CA THR A 169 -8.78 -18.79 -2.15
C THR A 169 -8.76 -17.47 -1.38
N VAL A 170 -9.09 -16.37 -2.07
CA VAL A 170 -9.11 -15.02 -1.50
C VAL A 170 -10.48 -14.39 -1.70
N ILE A 171 -10.99 -13.77 -0.64
CA ILE A 171 -12.24 -13.00 -0.68
C ILE A 171 -11.87 -11.53 -0.49
N GLU A 172 -12.07 -10.72 -1.53
CA GLU A 172 -11.92 -9.27 -1.48
C GLU A 172 -13.21 -8.64 -0.95
N LEU A 173 -13.09 -7.89 0.16
CA LEU A 173 -14.17 -7.08 0.70
C LEU A 173 -14.01 -5.65 0.23
N GLY A 174 -14.94 -5.15 -0.58
CA GLY A 174 -14.87 -3.78 -1.06
C GLY A 174 -15.68 -3.50 -2.33
N PRO A 175 -15.73 -2.23 -2.76
CA PRO A 175 -16.64 -1.80 -3.82
C PRO A 175 -16.21 -2.23 -5.23
N LYS A 176 -14.94 -2.63 -5.43
CA LYS A 176 -14.37 -2.97 -6.74
C LYS A 176 -13.36 -4.11 -6.60
N PRO A 177 -13.19 -4.96 -7.63
CA PRO A 177 -12.28 -6.11 -7.59
C PRO A 177 -10.84 -5.72 -7.94
N VAL A 178 -10.26 -4.74 -7.24
CA VAL A 178 -8.92 -4.24 -7.58
C VAL A 178 -7.86 -5.26 -7.14
N LEU A 179 -7.93 -5.71 -5.89
CA LEU A 179 -6.97 -6.65 -5.32
C LEU A 179 -7.09 -8.03 -5.98
N SER A 180 -8.30 -8.50 -6.25
CA SER A 180 -8.57 -9.76 -6.96
C SER A 180 -7.89 -9.79 -8.34
N LYS A 181 -8.00 -8.69 -9.10
CA LYS A 181 -7.33 -8.55 -10.40
C LYS A 181 -5.80 -8.52 -10.26
N MET A 182 -5.27 -7.93 -9.20
CA MET A 182 -3.84 -7.91 -8.92
C MET A 182 -3.33 -9.31 -8.53
N ILE A 183 -4.03 -10.01 -7.64
CA ILE A 183 -3.74 -11.38 -7.23
C ILE A 183 -3.69 -12.30 -8.44
N LYS A 184 -4.70 -12.25 -9.32
CA LYS A 184 -4.71 -13.06 -10.56
C LYS A 184 -3.56 -12.79 -11.53
N ARG A 185 -2.92 -11.61 -11.44
CA ARG A 185 -1.71 -11.28 -12.22
C ARG A 185 -0.43 -11.79 -11.55
N ILE A 186 -0.44 -11.95 -10.23
CA ILE A 186 0.65 -12.54 -9.45
C ILE A 186 0.61 -14.06 -9.59
N ASP A 187 -0.55 -14.66 -9.37
CA ASP A 187 -0.79 -16.10 -9.44
C ASP A 187 -2.18 -16.37 -10.06
N ARG A 188 -2.22 -17.05 -11.22
CA ARG A 188 -3.47 -17.36 -11.93
C ARG A 188 -4.27 -18.48 -11.27
N GLY A 189 -3.61 -19.34 -10.50
CA GLY A 189 -4.19 -20.49 -9.82
C GLY A 189 -4.90 -20.14 -8.52
N MET A 190 -4.71 -18.95 -7.96
CA MET A 190 -5.49 -18.49 -6.79
C MET A 190 -6.92 -18.14 -7.19
N THR A 191 -7.91 -18.73 -6.54
CA THR A 191 -9.33 -18.40 -6.65
C THR A 191 -9.62 -17.07 -5.95
N THR A 192 -10.43 -16.20 -6.56
CA THR A 192 -10.76 -14.88 -6.01
C THR A 192 -12.25 -14.59 -6.10
N TYR A 193 -12.85 -14.13 -5.02
CA TYR A 193 -14.23 -13.67 -4.94
C TYR A 193 -14.28 -12.20 -4.52
N LEU A 194 -15.30 -11.46 -4.97
CA LEU A 194 -15.56 -10.09 -4.54
C LEU A 194 -16.87 -10.05 -3.77
N ILE A 195 -16.83 -9.57 -2.53
CA ILE A 195 -18.03 -9.20 -1.77
C ILE A 195 -18.06 -7.67 -1.70
N SER A 196 -19.00 -7.09 -2.43
CA SER A 196 -19.16 -5.63 -2.57
C SER A 196 -20.44 -5.10 -1.93
N ASN A 197 -21.40 -5.98 -1.65
CA ASN A 197 -22.69 -5.69 -1.03
C ASN A 197 -23.31 -6.98 -0.46
N ALA A 198 -24.45 -6.86 0.22
CA ALA A 198 -25.16 -7.98 0.83
C ALA A 198 -25.63 -9.04 -0.18
N ALA A 199 -25.94 -8.66 -1.42
CA ALA A 199 -26.33 -9.63 -2.45
C ALA A 199 -25.13 -10.51 -2.85
N SER A 200 -23.95 -9.93 -3.06
CA SER A 200 -22.73 -10.68 -3.38
C SER A 200 -22.19 -11.53 -2.22
N LEU A 201 -22.67 -11.34 -0.99
CA LEU A 201 -22.31 -12.19 0.15
C LEU A 201 -23.07 -13.52 0.14
N ASN A 202 -24.30 -13.54 -0.39
CA ASN A 202 -25.20 -14.69 -0.36
C ASN A 202 -25.28 -15.44 -1.70
N ALA A 203 -24.47 -15.05 -2.68
CA ALA A 203 -24.41 -15.63 -4.02
C ALA A 203 -23.25 -16.62 -4.13
#